data_AF-A0A263DBU8-F1
#
_entry.id   AF-A0A263DBU8-F1
#
_cell.length_a   1.000
_cell.length_b   1.000
_cell.length_c   1.000
_cell.angle_alpha   90.00
_cell.angle_beta   90.00
_cell.angle_gamma   90.00
#
_symmetry.space_group_name_H-M   'P 1'
#
loop_
_entity.id
_entity.type
_entity.pdbx_description
1 polymer ?
#
loop_
_entity_poly.entity_id
_entity_poly.type
_entity_poly.pdbx_seq_one_letter_code
_entity_poly.pdbx_strand_id
1 'polypeptide(L)' 'MGSVGDCFDNSMIEAFWSRMQIELLDRQRWRTRIEMANAIFEYLEIWHNRRRRHSALGWLSPIEFESNSKIVVA' A
#
# COMPACT_ATOMS: atom_id res chain seq x y z
N MET A 1 4.76 -19.60 -9.81
CA MET A 1 3.49 -18.99 -10.25
C MET A 1 2.41 -19.47 -9.28
N GLY A 2 2.09 -18.68 -8.25
CA GLY A 2 1.10 -19.03 -7.23
C GLY A 2 -0.32 -18.85 -7.75
N SER A 3 -1.24 -19.71 -7.30
CA SER A 3 -2.63 -19.75 -7.77
C SER A 3 -3.49 -18.68 -7.06
N VAL A 4 -4.64 -18.32 -7.63
CA VAL A 4 -5.58 -17.36 -7.03
C VAL A 4 -6.00 -17.87 -5.64
N GLY A 5 -5.68 -17.11 -4.59
CA GLY A 5 -5.94 -17.48 -3.19
C GLY A 5 -4.79 -18.13 -2.45
N ASP A 6 -3.54 -18.01 -2.93
CA ASP A 6 -2.35 -18.46 -2.21
C ASP A 6 -2.19 -17.69 -0.88
N CYS A 7 -1.79 -18.38 0.19
CA CYS A 7 -1.65 -17.79 1.54
C CYS A 7 -0.71 -16.57 1.56
N PHE A 8 0.23 -16.50 0.61
CA PHE A 8 1.14 -15.38 0.45
C PHE A 8 0.44 -14.11 -0.01
N ASP A 9 -0.57 -14.20 -0.88
CA ASP A 9 -1.35 -13.04 -1.34
C ASP A 9 -2.22 -12.51 -0.19
N ASN A 10 -2.88 -13.43 0.54
CA ASN A 10 -3.65 -13.07 1.73
C ASN A 10 -2.78 -12.42 2.82
N SER A 11 -1.60 -12.99 3.09
CA SER A 11 -0.68 -12.46 4.11
C SER A 11 -0.17 -11.05 3.77
N MET A 12 0.12 -10.78 2.49
CA MET A 12 0.53 -9.44 2.06
C MET A 12 -0.58 -8.40 2.24
N ILE A 13 -1.82 -8.75 1.87
CA ILE A 13 -2.94 -7.81 2.02
C ILE A 13 -3.32 -7.63 3.50
N GLU A 14 -3.24 -8.67 4.33
CA GLU A 14 -3.49 -8.60 5.77
C GLU A 14 -2.48 -7.68 6.47
N ALA A 15 -1.18 -7.79 6.12
CA ALA A 15 -0.14 -6.92 6.63
C ALA A 15 -0.40 -5.45 6.25
N PHE A 16 -0.86 -5.20 5.03
CA PHE A 16 -1.26 -3.86 4.58
C PHE A 16 -2.41 -3.29 5.43
N TRP A 17 -3.50 -4.05 5.61
CA TRP A 17 -4.67 -3.59 6.37
C TRP A 17 -4.35 -3.32 7.83
N SER A 18 -3.59 -4.21 8.49
CA SER A 18 -3.15 -4.02 9.87
C SER A 18 -2.34 -2.72 10.03
N ARG A 19 -1.47 -2.44 9.05
CA ARG A 19 -0.65 -1.22 9.07
C ARG A 19 -1.48 0.05 8.87
N MET A 20 -2.39 0.06 7.90
CA MET A 20 -3.26 1.21 7.65
C MET A 20 -4.18 1.47 8.83
N GLN A 21 -4.63 0.43 9.53
CA GLN A 21 -5.43 0.60 10.74
C GLN A 21 -4.66 1.40 11.81
N ILE A 22 -3.40 1.06 12.08
CA ILE A 22 -2.58 1.72 13.09
C ILE A 22 -2.11 3.12 12.64
N GLU A 23 -1.73 3.27 11.37
CA GLU A 23 -1.14 4.51 10.86
C GLU A 23 -2.17 5.57 10.47
N LEU A 24 -3.38 5.17 10.08
CA LEU A 24 -4.44 6.07 9.61
C LEU A 24 -5.70 6.00 10.46
N LEU A 25 -6.30 4.81 10.58
CA LEU A 25 -7.67 4.70 11.11
C LEU A 25 -7.76 4.95 12.62
N ASP A 26 -6.78 4.49 13.39
CA ASP A 26 -6.73 4.61 14.85
C ASP A 26 -6.24 5.99 15.32
N ARG A 27 -5.65 6.79 14.42
CA ARG A 27 -5.09 8.11 14.75
C ARG A 27 -6.14 9.18 15.02
N GLN A 28 -7.36 9.01 14.53
CA GLN A 28 -8.42 10.00 14.68
C GLN A 28 -9.82 9.37 14.64
N ARG A 29 -10.80 10.11 15.15
CA ARG A 29 -12.21 9.74 15.05
C ARG A 29 -12.82 10.32 13.78
N TRP A 30 -13.39 9.45 12.97
CA TRP A 30 -14.04 9.80 11.71
C TRP A 30 -15.50 10.18 11.94
N ARG A 31 -15.92 11.31 11.37
CA ARG A 31 -17.31 11.79 11.54
C ARG A 31 -18.26 11.16 10.51
N THR A 32 -17.74 10.84 9.33
CA THR A 32 -18.50 10.23 8.24
C THR A 32 -17.71 9.15 7.53
N ARG A 33 -18.42 8.20 6.89
CA ARG A 33 -17.78 7.17 6.05
C ARG A 33 -17.08 7.77 4.83
N ILE A 34 -17.56 8.89 4.30
CA ILE A 34 -16.99 9.57 3.13
C ILE A 34 -15.62 10.17 3.49
N GLU A 35 -15.53 10.82 4.65
CA GLU A 35 -14.26 11.37 5.16
C GLU A 35 -13.20 10.27 5.34
N MET A 36 -13.60 9.14 5.95
CA MET A 36 -12.73 7.98 6.10
C MET A 36 -12.32 7.39 4.74
N ALA A 37 -13.24 7.28 3.78
CA ALA A 37 -12.94 6.78 2.44
C ALA A 37 -11.96 7.68 1.68
N ASN A 38 -12.13 9.00 1.76
CA ASN A 38 -11.20 9.96 1.16
C ASN A 38 -9.80 9.87 1.78
N ALA A 39 -9.72 9.71 3.10
CA ALA A 39 -8.44 9.56 3.77
C ALA A 39 -7.75 8.23 3.45
N ILE A 40 -8.51 7.14 3.32
CA ILE A 40 -7.99 5.85 2.83
C ILE A 40 -7.44 6.01 1.41
N PHE A 41 -8.17 6.70 0.54
CA PHE A 41 -7.74 6.96 -0.83
C PHE A 41 -6.43 7.77 -0.88
N GLU A 42 -6.35 8.86 -0.11
CA GLU A 42 -5.14 9.67 0.00
C GLU A 42 -3.94 8.86 0.54
N TYR A 43 -4.19 8.05 1.57
CA TYR A 43 -3.19 7.17 2.16
C TYR A 43 -2.68 6.14 1.13
N LEU A 44 -3.56 5.57 0.31
CA LEU A 44 -3.17 4.62 -0.72
C LEU A 44 -2.36 5.29 -1.85
N GLU A 45 -2.90 6.35 -2.45
CA GLU A 45 -2.30 6.97 -3.64
C GLU A 45 -1.04 7.78 -3.33
N ILE A 46 -1.06 8.57 -2.26
CA ILE A 46 -0.01 9.55 -1.98
C ILE A 46 1.02 8.98 -1.02
N TRP A 47 0.58 8.32 0.04
CA TRP A 47 1.51 7.80 1.04
C TRP A 47 2.07 6.43 0.63
N HIS A 48 1.21 5.44 0.40
CA HIS A 48 1.63 4.07 0.12
C HIS A 48 2.31 3.95 -1.25
N ASN A 49 1.63 4.31 -2.33
CA ASN A 49 2.15 4.07 -3.68
C ASN A 49 3.34 4.98 -4.06
N ARG A 50 3.35 6.24 -3.59
CA ARG A 50 4.34 7.25 -4.02
C ARG A 50 5.47 7.52 -3.04
N ARG A 51 5.27 7.30 -1.74
CA ARG A 51 6.25 7.75 -0.71
C ARG A 51 6.78 6.62 0.16
N ARG A 52 6.01 5.56 0.38
CA ARG A 52 6.40 4.48 1.28
C ARG A 52 7.52 3.66 0.66
N ARG A 53 8.67 3.63 1.30
CA ARG A 53 9.81 2.81 0.89
C ARG A 53 9.67 1.42 1.47
N HIS A 54 9.84 0.41 0.61
CA HIS A 54 9.81 -0.98 1.03
C HIS A 54 11.22 -1.56 0.97
N SER A 55 11.70 -2.14 2.08
CA SER A 55 13.02 -2.82 2.10
C SER A 55 13.09 -3.96 1.08
N ALA A 56 11.98 -4.65 0.86
CA ALA A 56 11.84 -5.68 -0.18
C ALA A 56 12.00 -5.14 -1.62
N LEU A 57 11.76 -3.84 -1.84
CA LEU A 57 11.91 -3.17 -3.14
C LEU A 57 13.25 -2.40 -3.24
N GLY A 58 14.22 -2.70 -2.37
CA GLY A 58 15.50 -1.97 -2.36
C GLY A 58 15.36 -0.53 -1.85
N TRP A 59 14.44 -0.29 -0.91
CA TRP A 59 14.11 1.04 -0.37
C TRP A 59 13.49 2.00 -1.38
N LEU A 60 12.92 1.48 -2.46
CA LEU A 60 12.13 2.25 -3.42
C LEU A 60 10.65 2.27 -3.02
N SER A 61 9.93 3.30 -3.46
CA SER A 61 8.48 3.29 -3.45
C SER A 61 7.90 2.37 -4.53
N PRO A 62 6.66 1.88 -4.40
CA PRO A 62 6.03 1.03 -5.41
C PRO A 62 6.07 1.65 -6.81
N ILE A 63 5.75 2.94 -6.93
CA ILE A 63 5.83 3.67 -8.21
C ILE A 63 7.27 3.76 -8.75
N GLU A 64 8.25 4.03 -7.89
CA GLU A 64 9.65 4.08 -8.32
C GLU A 64 10.16 2.72 -8.77
N PHE A 65 9.76 1.65 -8.07
CA PHE A 65 10.09 0.29 -8.44
C PHE A 65 9.47 -0.10 -9.79
N GLU A 66 8.18 0.18 -10.01
CA GLU A 66 7.53 -0.06 -11.30
C GLU A 66 8.12 0.78 -12.43
N SER A 67 8.44 2.05 -12.17
CA SER A 67 9.07 2.95 -13.14
C SER A 67 10.47 2.47 -13.53
N ASN A 68 11.28 2.04 -12.55
CA ASN A 68 12.62 1.51 -12.80
C ASN A 68 12.59 0.11 -13.45
N SER A 69 11.60 -0.71 -13.14
CA SER A 69 11.40 -2.03 -13.76
C SER A 69 10.97 -1.94 -15.23
N LYS A 70 10.24 -0.89 -15.62
CA LYS A 70 9.87 -0.64 -17.04
C LYS A 70 11.06 -0.29 -17.93
N ILE A 71 12.17 0.21 -17.38
CA ILE A 71 13.37 0.58 -18.14
C ILE A 71 14.16 -0.66 -18.59
N VAL A 72 13.95 -1.83 -17.97
CA VAL A 72 14.72 -3.06 -18.26
C VAL A 72 14.07 -3.95 -19.32
N VAL A 73 12.96 -3.53 -19.93
CA VAL A 73 12.22 -4.28 -20.96
C VAL A 73 12.07 -3.45 -22.25
N ALA A 74 13.17 -2.86 -22.73
CA ALA A 74 13.27 -2.24 -24.05
C ALA A 74 14.47 -2.81 -24.82
#